data_AF-A0A4U2YJT8-F1
#
_entry.id   AF-A0A4U2YJT8-F1
#
_cell.length_a   1.000
_cell.length_b   1.000
_cell.length_c   1.000
_cell.angle_alpha   90.00
_cell.angle_beta   90.00
_cell.angle_gamma   90.00
#
_symmetry.space_group_name_H-M   'P 1'
#
loop_
_entity.id
_entity.type
_entity.pdbx_description
1 polymer ?
#
loop_
_entity_poly.entity_id
_entity_poly.type
_entity_poly.pdbx_seq_one_letter_code
_entity_poly.pdbx_strand_id
1 'polypeptide(L)'
;MMADAANWVSALASLLALGAATWAGVTAKRLYEIERGRETDRVEAQERSQADQFASWISWSSQPQVAMPLADGLRSPSLALQNGAPVPVYDVVIKYFEGPQVLGEQTFSVISPTGSIAHYRQIECPGLGDVLLRPRERGARLDLRVALTFTDAHGIRWTRDRTGRLQKSGLVPTRQQL
;
A
#
# COMPACT_ATOMS: atom_id res chain seq x y z
N MET A 1 55.16 -53.87 1.11
CA MET A 1 53.93 -53.88 0.27
C MET A 1 52.67 -53.41 0.99
N MET A 2 52.41 -53.73 2.27
CA MET A 2 51.17 -53.26 2.94
C MET A 2 51.12 -51.74 3.23
N ALA A 3 52.27 -51.08 3.40
CA ALA A 3 52.31 -49.63 3.67
C ALA A 3 51.84 -48.76 2.49
N ASP A 4 52.14 -49.17 1.25
CA ASP A 4 51.65 -48.45 0.06
C ASP A 4 50.14 -48.54 -0.08
N ALA A 5 49.56 -49.69 0.29
CA ALA A 5 48.13 -49.90 0.21
C ALA A 5 47.34 -48.95 1.12
N ALA A 6 47.86 -48.68 2.33
CA ALA A 6 47.24 -47.76 3.27
C ALA A 6 47.33 -46.29 2.81
N ASN A 7 48.44 -45.90 2.18
CA ASN A 7 48.68 -44.53 1.74
C ASN A 7 47.72 -44.08 0.64
N TRP A 8 47.47 -44.91 -0.39
CA TRP A 8 46.57 -44.52 -1.47
C TRP A 8 45.11 -44.45 -1.00
N VAL A 9 44.70 -45.32 -0.07
CA VAL A 9 43.35 -45.30 0.53
C VAL A 9 43.14 -44.01 1.33
N SER A 10 44.13 -43.59 2.12
CA SER A 10 44.07 -42.34 2.87
C SER A 10 43.98 -41.12 1.95
N ALA A 11 44.79 -41.09 0.88
CA ALA A 11 44.73 -40.01 -0.12
C ALA A 11 43.36 -39.93 -0.81
N LEU A 12 42.79 -41.08 -1.18
CA LEU A 12 41.44 -41.16 -1.75
C LEU A 12 40.38 -40.64 -0.77
N ALA A 13 40.47 -41.02 0.50
CA ALA A 13 39.57 -40.54 1.55
C ALA A 13 39.65 -39.02 1.72
N SER A 14 40.85 -38.43 1.70
CA SER A 14 41.03 -36.98 1.78
C SER A 14 40.44 -36.24 0.58
N LEU A 15 40.60 -36.78 -0.64
CA LEU A 15 40.00 -36.20 -1.85
C LEU A 15 38.47 -36.25 -1.80
N LEU A 16 37.90 -37.38 -1.35
CA LEU A 16 36.45 -37.51 -1.15
C LEU A 16 35.95 -36.54 -0.08
N ALA A 17 36.66 -36.39 1.04
CA ALA A 17 36.32 -35.45 2.09
C ALA A 17 36.36 -33.99 1.59
N LEU A 18 37.39 -33.62 0.81
CA LEU A 18 37.49 -32.29 0.20
C LEU A 18 36.35 -32.04 -0.81
N GLY A 19 36.01 -33.05 -1.61
CA GLY A 19 34.87 -33.01 -2.52
C GLY A 19 33.55 -32.79 -1.78
N ALA A 20 33.31 -33.56 -0.71
CA ALA A 20 32.14 -33.42 0.15
C ALA A 20 32.06 -32.05 0.83
N ALA A 21 33.18 -31.54 1.36
CA ALA A 21 33.25 -30.22 1.98
C ALA A 21 32.95 -29.10 0.97
N THR A 22 33.49 -29.20 -0.25
CA THR A 22 33.23 -28.24 -1.33
C THR A 22 31.76 -28.26 -1.73
N TRP A 23 31.17 -29.45 -1.88
CA TRP A 23 29.75 -29.61 -2.19
C TRP A 23 28.85 -29.04 -1.09
N ALA A 24 29.18 -29.28 0.17
CA ALA A 24 28.47 -28.72 1.32
C ALA A 24 28.56 -27.19 1.33
N GLY A 25 29.72 -26.61 1.05
CA GLY A 25 29.92 -25.16 0.95
C GLY A 25 29.06 -24.52 -0.15
N VAL A 26 29.03 -25.11 -1.35
CA VAL A 26 28.19 -24.63 -2.47
C VAL A 26 26.71 -24.72 -2.13
N THR A 27 26.28 -25.82 -1.51
CA THR A 27 24.89 -26.03 -1.10
C THR A 27 24.48 -25.03 -0.02
N ALA A 28 25.33 -24.79 0.98
CA ALA A 28 25.10 -23.80 2.04
C ALA A 28 24.97 -22.39 1.48
N LYS A 29 25.81 -22.00 0.51
CA LYS A 29 25.71 -20.70 -0.17
C LYS A 29 24.37 -20.53 -0.89
N ARG A 30 23.95 -21.54 -1.65
CA ARG A 30 22.65 -21.52 -2.34
C ARG A 30 21.47 -21.42 -1.38
N LEU A 31 21.52 -22.17 -0.28
CA LEU A 31 20.48 -22.11 0.74
C LEU A 31 20.40 -20.73 1.40
N TYR A 32 21.55 -20.12 1.69
CA TYR A 32 21.63 -18.78 2.26
C TYR A 32 21.05 -17.72 1.31
N GLU A 33 21.36 -17.79 0.01
CA GLU A 33 20.80 -16.86 -0.99
C GLU A 33 19.27 -16.96 -1.08
N ILE A 34 18.73 -18.19 -1.04
CA ILE A 34 17.27 -18.43 -1.04
C ILE A 34 16.62 -17.85 0.22
N GLU A 35 17.18 -18.12 1.41
CA GLU A 35 16.58 -17.65 2.66
C GLU A 35 16.66 -16.12 2.77
N ARG A 36 17.75 -15.51 2.30
CA ARG A 36 17.88 -14.05 2.25
C ARG A 36 16.84 -13.40 1.33
N GLY A 37 16.52 -14.04 0.20
CA GLY A 37 15.43 -13.61 -0.67
C GLY A 37 14.09 -13.63 0.06
N ARG A 38 13.76 -14.76 0.69
CA ARG A 38 12.51 -14.91 1.46
C ARG A 38 12.37 -13.91 2.60
N GLU A 39 13.47 -13.60 3.28
CA GLU A 39 13.44 -12.64 4.37
C GLU A 39 13.15 -11.23 3.86
N THR A 40 13.74 -10.86 2.72
CA THR A 40 13.45 -9.57 2.08
C THR A 40 11.98 -9.48 1.67
N ASP A 41 11.45 -10.55 1.07
CA ASP A 41 10.04 -10.64 0.68
C ASP A 41 9.09 -10.59 1.89
N ARG A 42 9.46 -11.22 3.01
CA ARG A 42 8.70 -11.18 4.27
C ARG A 42 8.64 -9.78 4.85
N VAL A 43 9.77 -9.08 4.89
CA VAL A 43 9.84 -7.70 5.38
C VAL A 43 8.99 -6.79 4.50
N GLU A 44 9.10 -6.90 3.16
CA GLU A 44 8.29 -6.09 2.25
C GLU A 44 6.78 -6.41 2.38
N ALA A 45 6.41 -7.69 2.50
CA ALA A 45 5.04 -8.11 2.72
C ALA A 45 4.48 -7.60 4.05
N GLN A 46 5.30 -7.59 5.11
CA GLN A 46 4.93 -7.07 6.41
C GLN A 46 4.74 -5.55 6.38
N GLU A 47 5.65 -4.81 5.75
CA GLU A 47 5.50 -3.36 5.52
C GLU A 47 4.20 -3.05 4.75
N ARG A 48 3.95 -3.81 3.67
CA ARG A 48 2.78 -3.61 2.82
C ARG A 48 1.47 -3.98 3.51
N SER A 49 1.47 -4.96 4.41
CA SER A 49 0.28 -5.43 5.12
C SER A 49 -0.43 -4.33 5.91
N GLN A 50 0.31 -3.39 6.49
CA GLN A 50 -0.28 -2.23 7.17
C GLN A 50 -0.97 -1.30 6.15
N ALA A 51 -0.27 -0.97 5.07
CA ALA A 51 -0.75 -0.05 4.06
C ALA A 51 -1.95 -0.61 3.25
N ASP A 52 -2.05 -1.93 3.12
CA ASP A 52 -3.19 -2.60 2.48
C ASP A 52 -4.49 -2.39 3.28
N GLN A 53 -4.40 -2.22 4.61
CA GLN A 53 -5.54 -2.02 5.51
C GLN A 53 -6.08 -0.59 5.51
N PHE A 54 -5.41 0.36 4.86
CA PHE A 54 -5.91 1.73 4.71
C PHE A 54 -6.57 1.93 3.34
N ALA A 55 -7.87 2.27 3.33
CA ALA A 55 -8.65 2.41 2.12
C ALA A 55 -9.54 3.67 2.16
N SER A 56 -9.85 4.19 0.97
CA SER A 56 -10.83 5.26 0.79
C SER A 56 -11.66 5.04 -0.46
N TRP A 57 -12.92 5.42 -0.40
CA TRP A 57 -13.84 5.35 -1.53
C TRP A 57 -14.92 6.42 -1.42
N ILE A 58 -15.60 6.67 -2.54
CA ILE A 58 -16.78 7.54 -2.58
C ILE A 58 -18.00 6.71 -2.17
N SER A 59 -18.76 7.20 -1.18
CA SER A 59 -20.00 6.59 -0.73
C SER A 59 -21.19 7.50 -1.04
N TRP A 60 -22.25 6.89 -1.59
CA TRP A 60 -23.52 7.57 -1.88
C TRP A 60 -24.56 7.39 -0.77
N SER A 61 -24.15 6.88 0.39
CA SER A 61 -25.04 6.70 1.54
C SER A 61 -25.54 8.05 2.06
N SER A 62 -26.84 8.12 2.37
CA SER A 62 -27.46 9.27 3.00
C SER A 62 -27.05 9.33 4.47
N GLN A 63 -25.89 9.89 4.76
CA GLN A 63 -25.52 10.29 6.11
C GLN A 63 -25.80 11.77 6.28
N PRO A 64 -26.93 12.15 6.91
CA PRO A 64 -27.36 13.54 6.96
C PRO A 64 -26.34 14.46 7.67
N GLN A 65 -25.51 13.91 8.57
CA GLN A 65 -24.49 14.68 9.30
C GLN A 65 -23.25 15.03 8.48
N VAL A 66 -23.06 14.38 7.32
CA VAL A 66 -21.83 14.46 6.51
C VAL A 66 -22.15 14.88 5.08
N ALA A 67 -23.43 15.14 4.80
CA ALA A 67 -23.89 15.54 3.49
C ALA A 67 -23.50 17.00 3.20
N MET A 68 -22.96 17.24 2.00
CA MET A 68 -22.85 18.59 1.47
C MET A 68 -24.26 19.12 1.17
N PRO A 69 -24.59 20.37 1.53
CA PRO A 69 -25.86 20.96 1.16
C PRO A 69 -25.92 21.11 -0.36
N LEU A 70 -26.81 20.36 -1.02
CA LEU A 70 -27.18 20.56 -2.42
C LEU A 70 -28.62 21.06 -2.51
N ALA A 71 -28.94 21.77 -3.60
CA ALA A 71 -30.31 22.14 -3.93
C ALA A 71 -31.20 20.89 -4.13
N ASP A 72 -32.49 21.03 -3.80
CA ASP A 72 -33.60 20.11 -4.09
C ASP A 72 -33.30 18.61 -3.94
N GLY A 73 -33.10 18.14 -2.70
CA GLY A 73 -33.13 16.71 -2.37
C GLY A 73 -32.04 15.86 -3.02
N LEU A 74 -31.07 16.48 -3.70
CA LEU A 74 -29.92 15.81 -4.29
C LEU A 74 -29.04 15.23 -3.17
N ARG A 75 -28.64 13.97 -3.32
CA ARG A 75 -27.74 13.30 -2.37
C ARG A 75 -26.30 13.67 -2.70
N SER A 76 -25.62 14.33 -1.76
CA SER A 76 -24.17 14.50 -1.87
C SER A 76 -23.45 13.17 -1.61
N PRO A 77 -22.41 12.84 -2.39
CA PRO A 77 -21.48 11.80 -1.99
C PRO A 77 -20.71 12.21 -0.73
N SER A 78 -20.26 11.21 0.03
CA SER A 78 -19.36 11.36 1.16
C SER A 78 -18.06 10.60 0.90
N LEU A 79 -16.97 11.05 1.53
CA LEU A 79 -15.71 10.35 1.54
C LEU A 79 -15.75 9.29 2.64
N ALA A 80 -15.66 8.01 2.28
CA ALA A 80 -15.42 6.95 3.25
C ALA A 80 -13.91 6.73 3.40
N LEU A 81 -13.46 6.63 4.65
CA LEU A 81 -12.08 6.34 5.05
C LEU A 81 -12.11 5.18 6.02
N GLN A 82 -11.28 4.17 5.78
CA GLN A 82 -11.12 3.04 6.68
C GLN A 82 -9.63 2.83 6.94
N ASN A 83 -9.25 2.84 8.21
CA ASN A 83 -7.93 2.40 8.66
C ASN A 83 -8.09 1.12 9.48
N GLY A 84 -7.97 -0.02 8.82
CA GLY A 84 -8.04 -1.33 9.48
C GLY A 84 -6.83 -1.64 10.35
N ALA A 85 -5.70 -0.94 10.17
CA ALA A 85 -4.49 -1.18 10.93
C ALA A 85 -4.66 -0.73 12.40
N PRO A 86 -3.98 -1.39 13.36
CA PRO A 86 -4.05 -1.05 14.78
C PRO A 86 -3.26 0.23 15.14
N VAL A 87 -2.74 0.93 14.12
CA VAL A 87 -1.87 2.10 14.25
C VAL A 87 -2.34 3.22 13.30
N PRO A 88 -2.15 4.50 13.64
CA PRO A 88 -2.56 5.62 12.80
C PRO A 88 -1.78 5.68 11.48
N VAL A 89 -2.37 6.35 10.50
CA VAL A 89 -1.68 6.81 9.28
C VAL A 89 -1.66 8.33 9.25
N TYR A 90 -0.64 8.90 8.62
CA TYR A 90 -0.32 10.33 8.66
C TYR A 90 -0.27 10.94 7.27
N ASP A 91 -0.33 12.28 7.21
CA ASP A 91 -0.16 13.07 5.97
C ASP A 91 -1.00 12.53 4.80
N VAL A 92 -2.26 12.20 5.08
CA VAL A 92 -3.17 11.62 4.10
C VAL A 92 -3.59 12.72 3.12
N VAL A 93 -3.39 12.47 1.83
CA VAL A 93 -3.84 13.31 0.73
C VAL A 93 -4.78 12.49 -0.13
N ILE A 94 -6.03 12.93 -0.25
CA ILE A 94 -7.05 12.33 -1.12
C ILE A 94 -7.21 13.21 -2.35
N LYS A 95 -7.01 12.64 -3.53
CA LYS A 95 -7.25 13.30 -4.82
C LYS A 95 -8.55 12.78 -5.43
N TYR A 96 -9.41 13.69 -5.87
CA TYR A 96 -10.71 13.39 -6.46
C TYR A 96 -10.66 13.47 -7.98
N PHE A 97 -11.37 12.56 -8.64
CA PHE A 97 -11.40 12.47 -10.10
C PHE A 97 -12.83 12.29 -10.62
N GLU A 98 -13.17 12.96 -11.73
CA GLU A 98 -14.29 12.59 -12.62
C GLU A 98 -13.68 12.00 -13.90
N GLY A 99 -13.70 10.67 -14.05
CA GLY A 99 -12.98 10.00 -15.12
C GLY A 99 -11.46 10.33 -15.13
N PRO A 100 -10.91 10.95 -16.20
CA PRO A 100 -9.51 11.37 -16.25
C PRO A 100 -9.24 12.74 -15.59
N GLN A 101 -10.27 13.54 -15.31
CA GLN A 101 -10.11 14.91 -14.83
C GLN A 101 -9.90 14.93 -13.32
N VAL A 102 -8.89 15.68 -12.85
CA VAL A 102 -8.69 15.96 -11.42
C VAL A 102 -9.64 17.06 -10.98
N LEU A 103 -10.42 16.82 -9.92
CA LEU A 103 -11.37 17.79 -9.37
C LEU A 103 -10.78 18.64 -8.24
N GLY A 104 -9.80 18.08 -7.53
CA GLY A 104 -9.16 18.69 -6.38
C GLY A 104 -8.59 17.66 -5.42
N GLU A 105 -8.12 18.14 -4.27
CA GLU A 105 -7.58 17.29 -3.21
C GLU A 105 -8.02 17.77 -1.82
N GLN A 106 -8.08 16.82 -0.89
CA GLN A 106 -8.38 17.05 0.53
C GLN A 106 -7.30 16.37 1.38
N THR A 107 -6.85 17.02 2.45
CA THR A 107 -5.75 16.54 3.28
C THR A 107 -6.19 16.29 4.72
N PHE A 108 -5.66 15.23 5.32
CA PHE A 108 -5.84 14.92 6.74
C PHE A 108 -4.47 14.68 7.39
N SER A 109 -4.18 15.37 8.49
CA SER A 109 -2.90 15.19 9.20
C SER A 109 -2.74 13.79 9.78
N VAL A 110 -3.84 13.22 10.30
CA VAL A 110 -3.85 11.89 10.91
C VAL A 110 -5.20 11.21 10.71
N ILE A 111 -5.18 9.91 10.44
CA ILE A 111 -6.35 9.03 10.49
C ILE A 111 -6.09 7.91 11.48
N SER A 112 -6.82 7.95 12.60
CA SER A 112 -6.76 6.95 13.66
C SER A 112 -7.25 5.58 13.18
N PRO A 113 -6.83 4.48 13.85
CA PRO A 113 -7.42 3.16 13.66
C PRO A 113 -8.94 3.19 13.74
N THR A 114 -9.60 2.56 12.78
CA THR A 114 -11.06 2.41 12.73
C THR A 114 -11.49 0.94 12.69
N GLY A 115 -10.55 0.02 12.52
CA GLY A 115 -10.82 -1.41 12.41
C GLY A 115 -11.68 -1.72 11.18
N SER A 116 -12.81 -2.40 11.38
CA SER A 116 -13.74 -2.76 10.31
C SER A 116 -14.73 -1.65 9.93
N ILE A 117 -14.75 -0.53 10.66
CA ILE A 117 -15.74 0.53 10.46
C ILE A 117 -15.14 1.63 9.58
N ALA A 118 -15.88 2.03 8.55
CA ALA A 118 -15.54 3.20 7.75
C ALA A 118 -16.00 4.48 8.45
N HIS A 119 -15.12 5.46 8.54
CA HIS A 119 -15.43 6.83 8.94
C HIS A 119 -15.80 7.65 7.70
N TYR A 120 -16.89 8.40 7.81
CA TYR A 120 -17.37 9.23 6.73
C TYR A 120 -16.98 10.68 6.97
N ARG A 121 -16.57 11.38 5.90
CA ARG A 121 -16.20 12.79 5.90
C ARG A 121 -16.88 13.50 4.75
N GLN A 122 -17.18 14.78 4.97
CA GLN A 122 -17.66 15.62 3.90
C GLN A 122 -16.52 15.80 2.89
N ILE A 123 -16.85 15.72 1.61
CA ILE A 123 -15.88 15.97 0.56
C ILE A 123 -15.69 17.47 0.42
N GLU A 124 -14.50 17.95 0.76
CA GLU A 124 -14.10 19.35 0.62
C GLU A 124 -13.29 19.50 -0.66
N CYS A 125 -13.98 19.49 -1.81
CA CYS A 125 -13.35 19.57 -3.12
C CYS A 125 -14.08 20.63 -3.98
N PRO A 126 -13.44 21.75 -4.34
CA PRO A 126 -14.10 22.82 -5.09
C PRO A 126 -14.77 22.34 -6.39
N GLY A 127 -14.08 21.52 -7.18
CA GLY A 127 -14.61 21.01 -8.45
C GLY A 127 -15.75 20.01 -8.33
N LEU A 128 -16.05 19.51 -7.11
CA LEU A 128 -17.11 18.51 -6.94
C LEU A 128 -18.51 19.12 -7.11
N GLY A 129 -18.72 20.36 -6.66
CA GLY A 129 -20.02 21.03 -6.78
C GLY A 129 -20.45 21.16 -8.25
N ASP A 130 -19.55 21.67 -9.08
CA ASP A 130 -19.77 21.83 -10.53
C ASP A 130 -20.07 20.50 -11.21
N VAL A 131 -19.35 19.44 -10.80
CA VAL A 131 -19.60 18.09 -11.28
C VAL A 131 -21.00 17.63 -10.87
N LEU A 132 -21.38 17.74 -9.60
CA LEU A 132 -22.68 17.23 -9.14
C LEU A 132 -23.87 17.99 -9.76
N LEU A 133 -23.72 19.29 -10.00
CA LEU A 133 -24.78 20.14 -10.57
C LEU A 133 -24.86 20.09 -12.11
N ARG A 134 -23.83 19.54 -12.78
CA ARG A 134 -23.83 19.42 -14.25
C ARG A 134 -25.02 18.58 -14.73
N PRO A 135 -25.85 19.09 -15.67
CA PRO A 135 -26.92 18.31 -16.28
C PRO A 135 -26.39 17.03 -16.93
N ARG A 136 -27.12 15.93 -16.77
CA ARG A 136 -26.76 14.61 -17.30
C ARG A 136 -27.97 13.93 -17.93
N GLU A 137 -27.71 13.07 -18.91
CA GLU A 137 -28.74 12.20 -19.46
C GLU A 137 -29.30 11.27 -18.37
N ARG A 138 -30.59 10.94 -18.49
CA ARG A 138 -31.26 10.05 -17.54
C ARG A 138 -30.59 8.69 -17.56
N GLY A 139 -30.00 8.29 -16.42
CA GLY A 139 -29.29 7.02 -16.27
C GLY A 139 -27.77 7.09 -16.44
N ALA A 140 -27.22 8.24 -16.85
CA ALA A 140 -25.77 8.43 -16.87
C ALA A 140 -25.20 8.32 -15.44
N ARG A 141 -24.22 7.43 -15.27
CA ARG A 141 -23.55 7.24 -13.98
C ARG A 141 -22.41 8.22 -13.82
N LEU A 142 -22.26 8.74 -12.61
CA LEU A 142 -21.13 9.58 -12.27
C LEU A 142 -19.90 8.71 -11.92
N ASP A 143 -18.82 8.83 -12.69
CA ASP A 143 -17.55 8.15 -12.43
C ASP A 143 -16.66 8.99 -11.50
N LEU A 144 -17.07 9.12 -10.24
CA LEU A 144 -16.24 9.73 -9.20
C LEU A 144 -15.32 8.69 -8.58
N ARG A 145 -14.01 8.98 -8.58
CA ARG A 145 -12.97 8.13 -8.00
C ARG A 145 -12.07 8.92 -7.08
N VAL A 146 -11.38 8.20 -6.22
CA VAL A 146 -10.32 8.75 -5.36
C VAL A 146 -9.01 8.01 -5.60
N ALA A 147 -7.91 8.75 -5.55
CA ALA A 147 -6.59 8.21 -5.27
C ALA A 147 -6.14 8.77 -3.93
N LEU A 148 -5.34 8.02 -3.18
CA LEU A 148 -4.86 8.47 -1.88
C LEU A 148 -3.35 8.30 -1.78
N THR A 149 -2.72 9.20 -1.05
CA THR A 149 -1.32 9.10 -0.65
C THR A 149 -1.26 9.29 0.85
N PHE A 150 -0.45 8.52 1.56
CA PHE A 150 -0.36 8.57 3.02
C PHE A 150 1.00 8.08 3.48
N THR A 151 1.35 8.40 4.71
CA THR A 151 2.53 7.91 5.41
C THR A 151 2.09 6.92 6.48
N ASP A 152 2.65 5.72 6.50
CA ASP A 152 2.35 4.74 7.54
C ASP A 152 3.08 5.05 8.86
N ALA A 153 2.88 4.19 9.87
CA ALA A 153 3.49 4.36 11.18
C ALA A 153 5.02 4.19 11.18
N HIS A 154 5.59 3.61 10.12
CA HIS A 154 7.03 3.42 9.92
C HIS A 154 7.66 4.56 9.09
N GLY A 155 6.87 5.58 8.71
CA GLY A 155 7.36 6.70 7.90
C GLY A 155 7.43 6.38 6.40
N ILE A 156 6.89 5.25 5.95
CA ILE A 156 6.89 4.89 4.53
C ILE A 156 5.70 5.56 3.85
N ARG A 157 5.99 6.23 2.73
CA ARG A 157 4.95 6.85 1.91
C ARG A 157 4.37 5.86 0.92
N TRP A 158 3.05 5.73 0.94
CA TRP A 158 2.28 4.86 0.09
C TRP A 158 1.34 5.68 -0.78
N THR A 159 1.12 5.22 -2.00
CA THR A 159 0.13 5.76 -2.92
C THR A 159 -0.77 4.63 -3.38
N ARG A 160 -2.08 4.83 -3.24
CA ARG A 160 -3.11 3.97 -3.83
C ARG A 160 -3.79 4.74 -4.94
N ASP A 161 -3.65 4.26 -6.16
CA ASP A 161 -4.19 4.94 -7.34
C ASP A 161 -5.73 4.78 -7.45
N ARG A 162 -6.31 5.41 -8.50
CA ARG A 162 -7.76 5.36 -8.80
C ARG A 162 -8.32 3.97 -9.14
N THR A 163 -7.45 2.97 -9.28
CA THR A 163 -7.82 1.56 -9.51
C THR A 163 -7.68 0.72 -8.24
N GLY A 164 -7.19 1.31 -7.15
CA GLY A 164 -6.93 0.62 -5.89
C GLY A 164 -5.55 -0.03 -5.81
N ARG A 165 -4.69 0.15 -6.82
CA ARG A 165 -3.33 -0.41 -6.78
C ARG A 165 -2.47 0.37 -5.80
N LEU A 166 -1.94 -0.34 -4.81
CA LEU A 166 -1.01 0.19 -3.82
C LEU A 166 0.43 0.12 -4.33
N GLN A 167 1.18 1.21 -4.18
CA GLN A 167 2.59 1.33 -4.52
C GLN A 167 3.33 2.14 -3.46
N LYS A 168 4.59 1.79 -3.20
CA LYS A 168 5.50 2.57 -2.37
C LYS A 168 5.91 3.81 -3.19
N SER A 169 5.60 5.00 -2.70
CA SER A 169 6.03 6.25 -3.33
C SER A 169 7.41 6.59 -2.78
N GLY A 170 8.44 6.58 -3.65
CA GLY A 170 9.78 7.00 -3.27
C GLY A 170 9.80 8.48 -2.85
N LEU A 171 10.33 8.74 -1.65
CA LEU A 171 10.63 10.05 -1.04
C LEU A 171 9.49 11.09 -0.99
N VAL A 172 9.16 11.49 0.23
CA VAL A 172 8.42 12.73 0.55
C VAL A 172 9.21 13.91 -0.03
N PRO A 173 8.65 14.77 -0.90
CA PRO A 173 9.25 16.08 -1.11
C PRO A 173 9.22 16.80 0.23
N THR A 174 10.41 17.05 0.78
CA THR A 174 10.63 17.75 2.05
C THR A 174 9.74 18.97 2.11
N ARG A 175 8.73 18.97 3.00
CA ARG A 175 7.98 20.19 3.32
C ARG A 175 9.01 21.18 3.86
N GLN A 176 9.30 22.24 3.11
CA GLN A 176 9.94 23.43 3.67
C GLN A 176 9.03 23.91 4.79
N GLN A 177 9.49 23.79 6.03
CA GLN A 177 8.84 24.40 7.18
C GLN A 177 8.95 25.92 6.99
N LEU A 178 7.80 26.58 6.88
CA LEU A 178 7.65 28.03 7.03
C LEU A 178 7.49 28.37 8.51
#